data_AF-A0A2G9TT39-F1
#
_entry.id   AF-A0A2G9TT39-F1
#
_cell.length_a   1.000
_cell.length_b   1.000
_cell.length_c   1.000
_cell.angle_alpha   90.00
_cell.angle_beta   90.00
_cell.angle_gamma   90.00
#
_symmetry.space_group_name_H-M   'P 1'
#
loop_
_entity.id
_entity.type
_entity.pdbx_description
1 polymer ?
#
loop_
_entity_poly.entity_id
_entity_poly.type
_entity_poly.pdbx_seq_one_letter_code
_entity_poly.pdbx_strand_id
1 'polypeptide(L)'
;IDKNKALCLIVHACDISHPSKPWLLHERWTGGVLEEFFRQGDLEASMGLPYSPLCDRHTVHVADSQIGFIDFIVEPTMVVCGELLTKMVEPLVSLPPSDSLFPPNGDQNESTSPSAALSPLPDA
;
A
#
# COMPACT_ATOMS: atom_id res chain seq x y z
N ILE A 1 25.82 -5.01 -10.16
CA ILE A 1 24.89 -5.00 -8.99
C ILE A 1 25.67 -5.49 -7.78
N ASP A 2 25.71 -4.70 -6.71
CA ASP A 2 26.23 -5.16 -5.42
C ASP A 2 25.22 -6.13 -4.80
N LYS A 3 25.64 -7.39 -4.55
CA LYS A 3 24.74 -8.46 -4.11
C LYS A 3 24.14 -8.19 -2.73
N ASN A 4 24.93 -7.67 -1.79
CA ASN A 4 24.45 -7.42 -0.44
C ASN A 4 23.43 -6.28 -0.43
N LYS A 5 23.72 -5.18 -1.14
CA LYS A 5 22.77 -4.06 -1.25
C LYS A 5 21.48 -4.47 -1.95
N ALA A 6 21.57 -5.30 -2.98
CA ALA A 6 20.40 -5.84 -3.67
C ALA A 6 19.52 -6.68 -2.73
N LEU A 7 20.12 -7.58 -1.96
CA LEU A 7 19.39 -8.39 -0.98
C LEU A 7 18.76 -7.54 0.11
N CYS A 8 19.48 -6.55 0.66
CA CYS A 8 18.93 -5.62 1.65
C CYS A 8 17.69 -4.88 1.12
N LEU A 9 17.75 -4.37 -0.12
CA LEU A 9 16.63 -3.69 -0.74
C LEU A 9 15.42 -4.61 -0.93
N ILE A 10 15.65 -5.83 -1.44
CA ILE A 10 14.57 -6.80 -1.68
C ILE A 10 13.88 -7.18 -0.36
N VAL A 11 14.66 -7.48 0.68
CA VAL A 11 14.11 -7.82 2.01
C VAL A 11 13.34 -6.64 2.58
N HIS A 12 13.86 -5.43 2.47
CA HIS A 12 13.16 -4.23 2.92
C HIS A 12 11.84 -4.01 2.16
N ALA A 13 11.85 -4.16 0.84
CA ALA A 13 10.64 -4.06 0.03
C ALA A 13 9.60 -5.11 0.43
N CYS A 14 10.01 -6.34 0.79
CA CYS A 14 9.12 -7.36 1.31
C CYS A 14 8.44 -6.94 2.62
N ASP A 15 9.20 -6.35 3.54
CA ASP A 15 8.75 -5.92 4.87
C ASP A 15 7.61 -4.88 4.78
N ILE A 16 7.71 -3.95 3.83
CA ILE A 16 6.73 -2.87 3.62
C ILE A 16 5.75 -3.14 2.48
N SER A 17 5.64 -4.38 1.99
CA SER A 17 4.92 -4.68 0.73
C SER A 17 3.39 -4.70 0.82
N HIS A 18 2.80 -4.53 2.01
CA HIS A 18 1.35 -4.66 2.18
C HIS A 18 0.51 -3.69 1.33
N PRO A 19 0.94 -2.45 0.98
CA PRO A 19 0.17 -1.58 0.09
C PRO A 19 0.12 -2.03 -1.37
N SER A 20 1.03 -2.92 -1.78
CA SER A 20 1.04 -3.50 -3.12
C SER A 20 0.19 -4.79 -3.22
N LYS A 21 -0.66 -5.07 -2.23
CA LYS A 21 -1.51 -6.26 -2.16
C LYS A 21 -2.98 -5.90 -2.42
N PRO A 22 -3.87 -6.88 -2.71
CA PRO A 22 -5.30 -6.62 -2.79
C PRO A 22 -5.82 -5.89 -1.54
N TRP A 23 -6.80 -5.01 -1.73
CA TRP A 23 -7.31 -4.10 -0.71
C TRP A 23 -7.51 -4.74 0.66
N LEU A 24 -8.24 -5.87 0.72
CA LEU A 24 -8.53 -6.57 1.98
C LEU A 24 -7.28 -7.00 2.74
N LEU A 25 -6.19 -7.33 2.04
CA LEU A 25 -4.93 -7.70 2.67
C LEU A 25 -4.19 -6.46 3.17
N HIS A 26 -4.14 -5.40 2.34
CA HIS A 26 -3.55 -4.11 2.74
C HIS A 26 -4.24 -3.58 4.00
N GLU A 27 -5.57 -3.48 3.98
CA GLU A 27 -6.40 -2.98 5.08
C GLU A 27 -6.16 -3.77 6.37
N ARG A 28 -6.11 -5.10 6.29
CA ARG A 28 -5.83 -5.95 7.45
C ARG A 28 -4.49 -5.63 8.10
N TRP A 29 -3.43 -5.50 7.31
CA TRP A 29 -2.08 -5.23 7.84
C TRP A 29 -1.95 -3.79 8.35
N THR A 30 -2.56 -2.83 7.65
CA THR A 30 -2.65 -1.43 8.11
C THR A 30 -3.37 -1.33 9.46
N GLY A 31 -4.49 -2.03 9.63
CA GLY A 31 -5.19 -2.09 10.91
C GLY A 31 -4.33 -2.69 12.02
N GLY A 32 -3.56 -3.74 11.71
CA GLY A 32 -2.64 -4.38 12.65
C GLY A 32 -1.53 -3.44 13.16
N VAL A 33 -0.85 -2.73 12.25
CA VAL A 33 0.25 -1.83 12.63
C VAL A 33 -0.25 -0.58 13.37
N LEU A 34 -1.39 -0.02 12.95
CA LEU A 34 -1.94 1.15 13.63
C LEU A 34 -2.46 0.81 15.02
N GLU A 35 -3.08 -0.35 15.21
CA GLU A 35 -3.47 -0.81 16.54
C GLU A 35 -2.26 -1.00 17.46
N GLU A 36 -1.11 -1.44 16.93
CA GLU A 36 0.14 -1.50 17.70
C GLU A 36 0.61 -0.10 18.12
N PHE A 37 0.64 0.86 17.20
CA PHE A 37 0.99 2.26 17.50
C PHE A 37 0.05 2.89 18.52
N PHE A 38 -1.26 2.63 18.39
CA PHE A 38 -2.25 3.17 19.31
C PHE A 38 -2.11 2.59 20.71
N ARG A 39 -1.78 1.30 20.84
CA ARG A 39 -1.48 0.70 22.16
C ARG A 39 -0.23 1.31 22.79
N GLN A 40 0.79 1.62 21.98
CA GLN A 40 1.94 2.34 22.47
C GLN A 40 1.54 3.73 22.98
N GLY A 41 0.74 4.47 22.22
CA GLY A 41 0.25 5.79 22.63
C GLY A 41 -0.59 5.75 23.91
N ASP A 42 -1.49 4.78 24.05
CA ASP A 42 -2.28 4.60 25.27
C ASP A 42 -1.37 4.38 26.49
N LEU A 43 -0.30 3.60 26.32
CA LEU A 43 0.69 3.37 27.38
C LEU A 43 1.47 4.65 27.70
N GLU A 44 1.94 5.38 26.68
CA GLU A 44 2.60 6.68 26.84
C GLU A 44 1.71 7.66 27.63
N ALA A 45 0.43 7.78 27.27
CA ALA A 45 -0.55 8.60 27.95
C ALA A 45 -0.76 8.18 29.42
N SER A 46 -0.85 6.88 29.68
CA SER A 46 -1.01 6.35 31.05
C SER A 46 0.18 6.68 31.96
N MET A 47 1.37 6.86 31.38
CA MET A 47 2.60 7.26 32.07
C MET A 47 2.81 8.77 32.11
N GLY A 48 1.90 9.56 31.53
CA GLY A 48 2.03 11.02 31.40
C GLY A 48 3.13 11.45 30.42
N LEU A 49 3.51 10.60 29.48
CA LEU A 49 4.46 10.91 28.42
C LEU A 49 3.76 11.55 27.21
N PRO A 50 4.48 12.38 26.42
CA PRO A 50 3.96 12.83 25.13
C PRO A 50 3.80 11.65 24.17
N TYR A 51 2.78 11.69 23.33
CA TYR A 51 2.58 10.70 22.27
C TYR A 51 3.73 10.72 21.27
N SER A 52 4.21 9.53 20.93
CA SER A 52 5.06 9.33 19.77
C SER A 52 4.28 9.62 18.47
N PRO A 53 4.96 9.96 17.36
CA PRO A 53 4.31 10.16 16.08
C PRO A 53 3.38 9.00 15.71
N LEU A 54 2.18 9.32 15.21
CA LEU A 54 1.15 8.37 14.81
C LEU A 54 0.58 7.47 15.92
N CYS A 55 0.96 7.68 17.18
CA CYS A 55 0.51 6.81 18.28
C CYS A 55 -0.78 7.29 18.96
N ASP A 56 -1.29 8.48 18.64
CA ASP A 56 -2.55 8.99 19.19
C ASP A 56 -3.76 8.63 18.29
N ARG A 57 -4.55 7.64 18.73
CA ARG A 57 -5.76 7.15 18.03
C ARG A 57 -6.86 8.20 17.88
N HIS A 58 -6.80 9.32 18.59
CA HIS A 58 -7.80 10.38 18.52
C HIS A 58 -7.47 11.45 17.47
N THR A 59 -6.22 11.52 17.03
CA THR A 59 -5.75 12.56 16.09
C THR A 59 -5.26 12.00 14.76
N VAL A 60 -4.88 10.72 14.70
CA VAL A 60 -4.41 10.10 13.46
C VAL A 60 -5.55 9.89 12.47
N HIS A 61 -5.42 10.51 11.29
CA HIS A 61 -6.26 10.18 10.14
C HIS A 61 -5.61 9.04 9.34
N VAL A 62 -6.24 7.87 9.38
CA VAL A 62 -5.68 6.63 8.81
C VAL A 62 -5.37 6.79 7.33
N ALA A 63 -6.32 7.32 6.54
CA ALA A 63 -6.14 7.46 5.09
C ALA A 63 -4.94 8.34 4.74
N ASP A 64 -4.81 9.51 5.35
CA ASP A 64 -3.71 10.45 5.06
C ASP A 64 -2.36 9.87 5.49
N SER A 65 -2.34 9.14 6.61
CA SER A 65 -1.11 8.46 7.05
C SER A 65 -0.65 7.39 6.06
N GLN A 66 -1.59 6.63 5.46
CA GLN A 66 -1.26 5.62 4.45
C GLN A 66 -0.87 6.25 3.12
N ILE A 67 -1.53 7.34 2.69
CA ILE A 67 -1.11 8.10 1.49
C ILE A 67 0.33 8.56 1.65
N GLY A 68 0.66 9.21 2.77
CA GLY A 68 2.03 9.65 3.04
C GLY A 68 3.03 8.48 3.12
N PHE A 69 2.66 7.37 3.75
CA PHE A 69 3.54 6.19 3.79
C PHE A 69 3.81 5.62 2.40
N ILE A 70 2.79 5.56 1.54
CA ILE A 70 2.93 5.07 0.17
C ILE A 70 3.82 6.01 -0.64
N ASP A 71 3.49 7.30 -0.68
CA ASP A 71 4.17 8.29 -1.53
C ASP A 71 5.65 8.47 -1.14
N PHE A 72 5.95 8.47 0.15
CA PHE A 72 7.29 8.82 0.62
C PHE A 72 8.20 7.63 0.91
N ILE A 73 7.64 6.43 1.14
CA ILE A 73 8.42 5.25 1.54
C ILE A 73 8.23 4.09 0.56
N VAL A 74 6.99 3.68 0.32
CA VAL A 74 6.71 2.43 -0.41
C VAL A 74 6.95 2.60 -1.91
N GLU A 75 6.40 3.63 -2.55
CA GLU A 75 6.56 3.86 -3.98
C GLU A 75 8.05 4.02 -4.36
N PRO A 76 8.85 4.90 -3.71
CA PRO A 76 10.27 5.02 -4.02
C PRO A 76 11.03 3.69 -3.87
N THR A 77 10.70 2.91 -2.83
CA THR A 77 11.32 1.59 -2.60
C THR A 77 10.97 0.60 -3.71
N MET A 78 9.70 0.54 -4.11
CA MET A 78 9.21 -0.38 -5.15
C MET A 78 9.76 -0.04 -6.53
N VAL A 79 9.89 1.26 -6.88
CA VAL A 79 10.49 1.70 -8.13
C VAL A 79 11.93 1.21 -8.25
N VAL A 80 12.76 1.45 -7.23
CA VAL A 80 14.17 1.02 -7.24
C VAL A 80 14.27 -0.52 -7.24
N CYS A 81 13.39 -1.20 -6.52
CA CYS A 81 13.33 -2.66 -6.50
C CYS A 81 12.96 -3.22 -7.89
N GLY A 82 11.99 -2.62 -8.58
CA GLY A 82 11.60 -2.98 -9.94
C GLY A 82 12.75 -2.84 -10.94
N GLU A 83 13.44 -1.69 -10.93
CA GLU A 83 14.62 -1.48 -11.79
C GLU A 83 15.74 -2.49 -11.52
N LEU A 84 15.98 -2.81 -10.24
CA LEU A 84 16.96 -3.81 -9.83
C LEU A 84 16.59 -5.19 -10.39
N LEU A 85 15.33 -5.61 -10.24
CA LEU A 85 14.85 -6.89 -10.72
C LEU A 85 14.93 -6.99 -12.25
N THR A 86 14.55 -5.95 -12.98
CA THR A 86 14.69 -5.90 -14.44
C THR A 86 16.14 -6.13 -14.86
N LYS A 87 17.09 -5.40 -14.26
CA LYS A 87 18.53 -5.57 -14.56
C LYS A 87 19.07 -6.95 -14.19
N MET A 88 18.47 -7.63 -13.21
CA MET A 88 18.85 -8.99 -12.83
C MET A 88 18.28 -10.05 -13.78
N VAL A 89 17.08 -9.84 -14.30
CA VAL A 89 16.34 -10.84 -15.10
C VAL A 89 16.62 -10.71 -16.60
N GLU A 90 16.90 -9.50 -17.10
CA GLU A 90 17.15 -9.23 -18.53
C GLU A 90 18.26 -10.10 -19.16
N PRO A 91 19.38 -10.43 -18.48
CA PRO A 91 20.37 -11.37 -19.05
C PRO A 91 19.90 -12.83 -19.09
N LEU A 92 18.84 -13.17 -18.34
CA LEU A 92 18.35 -14.53 -18.15
C LEU A 92 17.16 -14.87 -19.04
N VAL A 93 16.42 -13.84 -19.48
CA VAL A 93 15.21 -13.98 -20.28
C VAL A 93 15.28 -12.95 -21.39
N SER A 94 15.04 -13.35 -22.64
CA SER A 94 14.77 -12.38 -23.72
C SER A 94 13.43 -11.70 -23.41
N LEU A 95 13.47 -10.65 -22.58
CA LEU A 95 12.26 -9.92 -22.20
C LEU A 95 11.74 -9.17 -23.43
N PRO A 96 10.42 -9.20 -23.69
CA PRO A 96 9.82 -8.28 -24.64
C PRO A 96 10.00 -6.83 -24.12
N PRO A 97 9.89 -5.81 -25.00
CA PRO A 97 10.07 -4.41 -24.63
C PRO A 97 9.22 -4.03 -23.40
N SER A 98 9.77 -3.22 -22.50
CA SER A 98 9.19 -2.85 -21.20
C SER A 98 7.73 -2.37 -21.26
N ASP A 99 7.32 -1.75 -22.37
CA ASP A 99 5.95 -1.27 -22.62
C ASP A 99 4.90 -2.39 -22.71
N SER A 100 5.33 -3.65 -22.87
CA SER A 100 4.46 -4.82 -22.95
C SER A 100 4.24 -5.54 -21.61
N LEU A 101 5.09 -5.28 -20.62
CA LEU A 101 5.03 -5.93 -19.29
C LEU A 101 4.02 -5.25 -18.36
N PHE A 102 3.78 -3.95 -18.56
CA PHE A 102 2.81 -3.17 -17.82
C PHE A 102 1.85 -2.53 -18.84
N PRO A 103 0.72 -3.20 -19.17
CA PRO A 103 -0.27 -2.58 -20.04
C PRO A 103 -0.70 -1.25 -19.41
N PRO A 104 -0.89 -0.18 -20.20
CA PRO A 104 -1.36 1.08 -19.66
C PRO A 104 -2.66 0.81 -18.92
N ASN A 105 -2.75 1.32 -17.68
CA ASN A 105 -3.92 1.23 -16.84
C ASN A 105 -5.17 1.46 -17.70
N GLY A 106 -5.95 0.41 -17.91
CA GLY A 106 -7.28 0.57 -18.47
C GLY A 106 -8.05 1.45 -17.52
N ASP A 107 -8.40 2.66 -17.97
CA ASP A 107 -9.32 3.54 -17.29
C ASP A 107 -10.54 2.74 -16.80
N GLN A 108 -10.60 2.43 -15.50
CA GLN A 108 -11.86 2.08 -14.87
C GLN A 108 -12.63 3.38 -14.66
N ASN A 109 -13.10 3.93 -15.78
CA ASN A 109 -14.10 4.96 -15.80
C ASN A 109 -15.48 4.29 -15.57
N GLU A 110 -15.78 3.88 -14.34
CA GLU A 110 -17.18 3.69 -13.92
C GLU A 110 -17.71 5.01 -13.37
N SER A 111 -17.91 5.95 -14.30
CA SER A 111 -18.87 7.04 -14.13
C SER A 111 -20.25 6.58 -14.59
N THR A 112 -21.00 5.92 -13.70
CA THR A 112 -22.45 5.85 -13.84
C THR A 112 -23.11 6.33 -12.54
N SER A 113 -23.38 7.63 -12.51
CA SER A 113 -24.34 8.27 -11.60
C SER A 113 -25.80 7.94 -12.01
N PRO A 114 -26.78 8.13 -11.11
CA PRO A 114 -27.94 7.26 -10.94
C PRO A 114 -29.16 7.68 -11.77
N SER A 115 -30.02 6.72 -12.13
CA SER A 115 -31.50 6.84 -12.21
C SER A 115 -32.08 5.85 -13.23
N ALA A 116 -32.82 4.85 -12.75
CA ALA A 116 -34.04 4.36 -13.42
C ALA A 116 -34.81 3.40 -12.49
N ALA A 117 -35.91 3.93 -11.95
CA ALA A 117 -37.17 3.25 -11.64
C ALA A 117 -37.15 1.92 -10.85
N LEU A 118 -37.53 2.02 -9.56
CA LEU A 118 -38.31 0.97 -8.91
C LEU A 118 -39.55 0.66 -9.78
N SER A 119 -39.71 -0.60 -10.17
CA SER A 119 -41.01 -1.15 -10.57
C SER A 119 -41.66 -1.80 -9.34
N PRO A 120 -42.97 -1.59 -9.10
CA PRO A 120 -43.64 -2.20 -7.95
C PRO A 120 -43.94 -3.68 -8.24
N LEU A 121 -43.79 -4.54 -7.22
CA LEU A 121 -44.30 -5.91 -7.24
C LEU A 121 -45.84 -5.89 -7.32
N PRO A 122 -46.48 -6.86 -8.00
CA PRO A 122 -47.92 -7.01 -8.01
C PRO A 122 -48.41 -7.68 -6.71
N ASP A 123 -49.53 -7.20 -6.18
CA ASP A 123 -50.24 -7.80 -5.05
C ASP A 123 -50.81 -9.19 -5.40
N ALA A 124 -50.56 -10.17 -4.53
CA ALA A 124 -51.34 -11.40 -4.37
C ALA A 124 -51.26 -11.87 -2.92
#